data_AF-A0A5E4L534-F1
#
_entry.id   AF-A0A5E4L534-F1
#
_cell.length_a   1.000
_cell.length_b   1.000
_cell.length_c   1.000
_cell.angle_alpha   90.00
_cell.angle_beta   90.00
_cell.angle_gamma   90.00
#
_symmetry.space_group_name_H-M   'P 1'
#
loop_
_entity.id
_entity.type
_entity.pdbx_description
1 polymer ?
#
loop_
_entity_poly.entity_id
_entity_poly.type
_entity_poly.pdbx_seq_one_letter_code
_entity_poly.pdbx_strand_id
1 'polypeptide(L)'
;MQNKERKIGDKPQLLKTSGGFPTLSRDETLVEDKVREFVKWFVKNDPFANDVSSRSPNIVFEAGYAPFVPLGYNPSKDRKFDNLTDWFVAKLVQDIKNLRGASKTDFKDFLDKLGDAGSKTLITSGEIAYKYNLNFKKFVYEKEIQKIPAGKERELFKQNFMDDDILGAELRILGWLYHEWFGDWYKVPER
;
A
#
# COMPACT_ATOMS: atom_id res chain seq x y z
N MET A 1 11.35 31.60 42.54
CA MET A 1 11.70 30.78 41.35
C MET A 1 10.58 29.77 41.14
N GLN A 2 9.60 30.12 40.29
CA GLN A 2 8.51 29.22 39.91
C GLN A 2 8.86 28.54 38.59
N ASN A 3 8.83 27.21 38.62
CA ASN A 3 8.88 26.34 37.47
C ASN A 3 7.53 26.42 36.73
N LYS A 4 7.55 26.90 35.48
CA LYS A 4 6.43 26.92 34.52
C LYS A 4 7.08 26.86 33.12
N GLU A 5 6.70 26.03 32.17
CA GLU A 5 5.57 25.12 31.97
C GLU A 5 6.02 24.09 30.91
N ARG A 6 5.82 22.79 31.17
CA ARG A 6 5.58 21.82 30.09
C ARG A 6 4.18 22.10 29.55
N LYS A 7 4.05 22.36 28.26
CA LYS A 7 2.89 22.00 27.42
C LYS A 7 3.13 22.43 25.98
N ILE A 8 3.50 21.48 25.13
CA ILE A 8 2.96 21.41 23.77
C ILE A 8 2.65 19.93 23.54
N GLY A 9 1.41 19.55 23.83
CA GLY A 9 0.85 18.39 23.13
C GLY A 9 0.60 18.89 21.72
N ASP A 10 1.40 18.44 20.76
CA ASP A 10 1.16 18.72 19.35
C ASP A 10 -0.24 18.22 19.03
N LYS A 11 -1.17 19.16 18.80
CA LYS A 11 -2.43 18.82 18.16
C LYS A 11 -2.05 18.24 16.79
N PRO A 12 -2.58 17.06 16.40
CA PRO A 12 -2.32 16.52 15.08
C PRO A 12 -2.66 17.60 14.05
N GLN A 13 -1.69 17.96 13.21
CA GLN A 13 -1.91 18.95 12.17
C GLN A 13 -2.87 18.33 11.16
N LEU A 14 -4.13 18.78 11.19
CA LEU A 14 -5.14 18.32 10.24
C LEU A 14 -4.64 18.49 8.80
N LEU A 15 -4.60 17.37 8.08
CA LEU A 15 -4.32 17.36 6.64
C LEU A 15 -5.38 18.18 5.92
N LYS A 16 -4.94 18.96 4.94
CA LYS A 16 -5.85 19.61 3.98
C LYS A 16 -6.55 18.53 3.16
N THR A 17 -7.70 18.87 2.57
CA THR A 17 -8.49 17.93 1.76
C THR A 17 -8.89 18.52 0.40
N SER A 18 -8.92 17.68 -0.63
CA SER A 18 -9.41 17.96 -1.99
C SER A 18 -10.34 16.81 -2.39
N GLY A 19 -11.57 17.12 -2.81
CA GLY A 19 -12.54 16.08 -3.19
C GLY A 19 -12.89 15.06 -2.09
N GLY A 20 -12.70 15.41 -0.81
CA GLY A 20 -12.90 14.50 0.33
C GLY A 20 -11.70 13.61 0.68
N PHE A 21 -10.60 13.69 -0.08
CA PHE A 21 -9.35 12.98 0.17
C PHE A 21 -8.30 13.94 0.75
N PRO A 22 -7.36 13.46 1.59
CA PRO A 22 -6.30 14.29 2.12
C PRO A 22 -5.35 14.70 1.00
N THR A 23 -4.76 15.88 1.12
CA THR A 23 -3.73 16.38 0.20
C THR A 23 -2.40 16.49 0.93
N LEU A 24 -1.33 16.39 0.17
CA LEU A 24 0.02 16.48 0.68
C LEU A 24 0.87 17.20 -0.36
N SER A 25 1.25 18.44 -0.08
CA SER A 25 2.16 19.16 -0.98
C SER A 25 3.56 18.56 -0.96
N ARG A 26 4.35 18.82 -2.00
CA ARG A 26 5.74 18.34 -2.09
C ARG A 26 6.57 18.75 -0.87
N ASP A 27 6.43 19.98 -0.39
CA ASP A 27 7.18 20.45 0.79
C ASP A 27 6.73 19.74 2.07
N GLU A 28 5.44 19.42 2.20
CA GLU A 28 4.92 18.69 3.37
C GLU A 28 5.44 17.26 3.45
N THR A 29 5.94 16.68 2.35
CA THR A 29 6.57 15.34 2.38
C THR A 29 7.87 15.28 3.19
N LEU A 30 8.47 16.43 3.51
CA LEU A 30 9.63 16.52 4.43
C LEU A 30 9.24 16.25 5.89
N VAL A 31 7.96 16.44 6.24
CA VAL A 31 7.46 16.23 7.59
C VAL A 31 6.92 14.81 7.69
N GLU A 32 7.73 13.89 8.23
CA GLU A 32 7.40 12.46 8.25
C GLU A 32 6.02 12.16 8.86
N ASP A 33 5.66 12.81 9.96
CA ASP A 33 4.38 12.58 10.62
C ASP A 33 3.20 12.94 9.71
N LYS A 34 3.30 13.99 8.88
CA LYS A 34 2.27 14.31 7.89
C LYS A 34 2.14 13.24 6.82
N VAL A 35 3.27 12.73 6.31
CA VAL A 35 3.26 11.65 5.33
C VAL A 35 2.62 10.39 5.93
N ARG A 36 2.97 10.08 7.18
CA ARG A 36 2.41 8.94 7.91
C ARG A 36 0.91 9.09 8.12
N GLU A 37 0.44 10.26 8.55
CA GLU A 37 -0.99 10.55 8.71
C GLU A 37 -1.74 10.46 7.37
N PHE A 38 -1.14 10.96 6.29
CA PHE A 38 -1.68 10.90 4.95
C PHE A 38 -1.88 9.44 4.51
N VAL A 39 -0.87 8.59 4.63
CA VAL A 39 -0.96 7.17 4.27
C VAL A 39 -1.97 6.44 5.16
N LYS A 40 -1.93 6.66 6.48
CA LYS A 40 -2.88 6.05 7.43
C LYS A 40 -4.32 6.44 7.15
N TRP A 41 -4.57 7.66 6.68
CA TRP A 41 -5.90 8.06 6.28
C TRP A 41 -6.42 7.20 5.13
N PHE A 42 -5.61 6.94 4.10
CA PHE A 42 -6.01 6.08 2.98
C PHE A 42 -6.28 4.65 3.43
N VAL A 43 -5.37 4.05 4.20
CA VAL A 43 -5.56 2.70 4.74
C VAL A 43 -6.84 2.61 5.59
N LYS A 44 -7.23 3.68 6.27
CA LYS A 44 -8.44 3.68 7.10
C LYS A 44 -9.74 3.96 6.32
N ASN A 45 -9.70 4.81 5.29
CA ASN A 45 -10.92 5.40 4.71
C ASN A 45 -11.11 5.11 3.20
N ASP A 46 -10.06 4.76 2.46
CA ASP A 46 -10.19 4.45 1.03
C ASP A 46 -10.57 2.97 0.85
N PRO A 47 -11.65 2.63 0.10
CA PRO A 47 -12.13 1.26 -0.03
C PRO A 47 -11.12 0.27 -0.62
N PHE A 48 -10.16 0.74 -1.42
CA PHE A 48 -9.15 -0.11 -2.04
C PHE A 48 -7.88 -0.17 -1.17
N ALA A 49 -7.43 0.97 -0.65
CA ALA A 49 -6.24 0.97 0.21
C ALA A 49 -6.49 0.31 1.58
N ASN A 50 -7.75 0.17 2.00
CA ASN A 50 -8.11 -0.51 3.24
C ASN A 50 -7.78 -2.00 3.24
N ASP A 51 -7.65 -2.63 2.06
CA ASP A 51 -7.39 -4.08 1.97
C ASP A 51 -6.06 -4.48 2.63
N VAL A 52 -5.08 -3.58 2.72
CA VAL A 52 -3.84 -3.79 3.50
C VAL A 52 -4.10 -4.07 4.99
N SER A 53 -5.20 -3.54 5.52
CA SER A 53 -5.64 -3.78 6.91
C SER A 53 -6.63 -4.94 7.05
N SER A 54 -7.03 -5.56 5.94
CA SER A 54 -7.94 -6.70 5.94
C SER A 54 -7.30 -7.93 6.56
N ARG A 55 -8.15 -8.78 7.14
CA ARG A 55 -7.73 -10.02 7.82
C ARG A 55 -6.92 -10.94 6.91
N SER A 56 -7.35 -11.12 5.66
CA SER A 56 -6.78 -12.10 4.74
C SER A 56 -5.29 -11.89 4.45
N PRO A 57 -4.82 -10.72 3.98
CA PRO A 57 -3.39 -10.50 3.76
C PRO A 57 -2.59 -10.45 5.08
N ASN A 58 -3.20 -10.02 6.20
CA ASN A 58 -2.52 -10.06 7.50
C ASN A 58 -2.25 -11.50 7.98
N ILE A 59 -3.14 -12.45 7.72
CA ILE A 59 -2.88 -13.88 7.99
C ILE A 59 -1.65 -14.38 7.21
N VAL A 60 -1.51 -13.95 5.95
CA VAL A 60 -0.34 -14.30 5.13
C VAL A 60 0.92 -13.69 5.75
N PHE A 61 0.89 -12.42 6.12
CA PHE A 61 2.01 -11.74 6.75
C PHE A 61 2.43 -12.37 8.09
N GLU A 62 1.46 -12.66 8.96
CA GLU A 62 1.67 -13.32 10.26
C GLU A 62 2.27 -14.74 10.12
N ALA A 63 2.01 -15.42 9.00
CA ALA A 63 2.64 -16.70 8.68
C ALA A 63 4.12 -16.59 8.25
N GLY A 64 4.69 -15.37 8.25
CA GLY A 64 6.11 -15.11 8.02
C GLY A 64 6.46 -14.70 6.59
N TYR A 65 5.46 -14.45 5.73
CA TYR A 65 5.72 -13.94 4.38
C TYR A 65 5.99 -12.44 4.45
N ALA A 66 6.92 -11.99 3.63
CA ALA A 66 7.18 -10.57 3.42
C ALA A 66 6.62 -10.17 2.06
N PRO A 67 5.98 -8.99 1.92
CA PRO A 67 5.55 -8.51 0.62
C PRO A 67 6.74 -8.37 -0.34
N PHE A 68 6.54 -8.81 -1.58
CA PHE A 68 7.51 -8.72 -2.65
C PHE A 68 7.09 -7.66 -3.66
N VAL A 69 7.33 -6.40 -3.31
CA VAL A 69 7.16 -5.27 -4.22
C VAL A 69 8.49 -5.01 -4.93
N PRO A 70 8.58 -5.14 -6.27
CA PRO A 70 9.85 -5.06 -6.99
C PRO A 70 10.40 -3.63 -7.13
N LEU A 71 9.72 -2.63 -6.59
CA LEU A 71 10.00 -1.21 -6.76
C LEU A 71 10.04 -0.46 -5.43
N GLY A 72 10.81 0.62 -5.41
CA GLY A 72 10.89 1.50 -4.26
C GLY A 72 11.59 0.88 -3.05
N TYR A 73 11.27 1.42 -1.89
CA TYR A 73 11.82 1.00 -0.61
C TYR A 73 11.20 -0.33 -0.16
N ASN A 74 12.04 -1.19 0.43
CA ASN A 74 11.63 -2.45 1.03
C ASN A 74 11.92 -2.42 2.54
N PRO A 75 10.89 -2.17 3.38
CA PRO A 75 11.06 -2.09 4.83
C PRO A 75 11.60 -3.37 5.48
N SER A 76 11.37 -4.54 4.87
CA SER A 76 11.80 -5.83 5.42
C SER A 76 13.32 -5.99 5.49
N LYS A 77 14.08 -5.14 4.78
CA LYS A 77 15.56 -5.13 4.83
C LYS A 77 16.10 -4.47 6.09
N ASP A 78 15.33 -3.57 6.70
CA ASP A 78 15.82 -2.71 7.78
C ASP A 78 15.34 -3.18 9.15
N ARG A 79 14.11 -3.68 9.24
CA ARG A 79 13.54 -4.20 10.49
C ARG A 79 12.38 -5.17 10.26
N LYS A 80 12.02 -5.88 11.32
CA LYS A 80 10.77 -6.65 11.40
C LYS A 80 9.61 -5.75 11.78
N PHE A 81 8.43 -6.11 11.33
CA PHE A 81 7.17 -5.42 11.60
C PHE A 81 6.18 -6.41 12.19
N ASP A 82 5.38 -5.95 13.15
CA ASP A 82 4.40 -6.80 13.83
C ASP A 82 3.11 -7.00 13.01
N ASN A 83 2.84 -6.09 12.05
CA ASN A 83 1.66 -6.16 11.19
C ASN A 83 1.94 -5.56 9.80
N LEU A 84 1.11 -5.95 8.83
CA LEU A 84 1.25 -5.53 7.43
C LEU A 84 1.00 -4.04 7.24
N THR A 85 0.09 -3.44 8.03
CA THR A 85 -0.24 -2.02 7.93
C THR A 85 0.96 -1.14 8.29
N ASP A 86 1.66 -1.43 9.39
CA ASP A 86 2.85 -0.67 9.78
C ASP A 86 4.00 -0.87 8.80
N TRP A 87 4.13 -2.07 8.21
CA TRP A 87 5.05 -2.33 7.12
C TRP A 87 4.73 -1.44 5.91
N PHE A 88 3.47 -1.42 5.47
CA PHE A 88 3.01 -0.64 4.32
C PHE A 88 3.18 0.86 4.54
N VAL A 89 2.84 1.36 5.73
CA VAL A 89 3.03 2.76 6.09
C VAL A 89 4.51 3.14 6.04
N ALA A 90 5.41 2.30 6.57
CA ALA A 90 6.85 2.56 6.49
C ALA A 90 7.36 2.56 5.04
N LYS A 91 6.84 1.68 4.19
CA LYS A 91 7.12 1.66 2.76
C LYS A 91 6.75 2.98 2.10
N LEU A 92 5.48 3.34 2.16
CA LEU A 92 4.94 4.52 1.47
C LEU A 92 5.55 5.82 1.98
N VAL A 93 5.89 5.93 3.27
CA VAL A 93 6.59 7.10 3.80
C VAL A 93 7.91 7.33 3.07
N GLN A 94 8.69 6.29 2.80
CA GLN A 94 9.96 6.44 2.09
C GLN A 94 9.76 6.62 0.59
N ASP A 95 8.84 5.89 -0.02
CA ASP A 95 8.58 6.03 -1.46
C ASP A 95 8.07 7.42 -1.82
N ILE A 96 7.16 8.01 -1.02
CA ILE A 96 6.69 9.39 -1.21
C ILE A 96 7.85 10.39 -1.07
N LYS A 97 8.74 10.21 -0.08
CA LYS A 97 9.93 11.06 0.09
C LYS A 97 10.85 10.97 -1.12
N ASN A 98 11.07 9.77 -1.65
CA ASN A 98 11.92 9.54 -2.83
C ASN A 98 11.31 10.14 -4.10
N LEU A 99 9.98 10.08 -4.24
CA LEU A 99 9.25 10.63 -5.39
C LEU A 99 9.03 12.15 -5.32
N ARG A 100 9.27 12.81 -4.18
CA ARG A 100 9.09 14.27 -4.00
C ARG A 100 9.73 15.10 -5.10
N GLY A 101 10.94 14.72 -5.51
CA GLY A 101 11.73 15.42 -6.53
C GLY A 101 11.46 14.95 -7.96
N ALA A 102 10.65 13.91 -8.15
CA ALA A 102 10.42 13.31 -9.46
C ALA A 102 9.73 14.29 -10.41
N SER A 103 10.12 14.22 -11.68
CA SER A 103 9.37 14.84 -12.76
C SER A 103 8.03 14.12 -12.95
N LYS A 104 7.12 14.74 -13.70
CA LYS A 104 5.84 14.10 -14.06
C LYS A 104 6.06 12.76 -14.78
N THR A 105 7.02 12.74 -15.70
CA THR A 105 7.39 11.54 -16.46
C THR A 105 7.94 10.45 -15.57
N ASP A 106 8.88 10.77 -14.67
CA ASP A 106 9.51 9.78 -13.80
C ASP A 106 8.50 9.21 -12.78
N PHE A 107 7.62 10.06 -12.24
CA PHE A 107 6.55 9.59 -11.36
C PHE A 107 5.60 8.66 -12.13
N LYS A 108 5.19 9.05 -13.35
CA LYS A 108 4.33 8.20 -14.17
C LYS A 108 4.99 6.85 -14.48
N ASP A 109 6.27 6.83 -14.86
CA ASP A 109 7.02 5.60 -15.13
C ASP A 109 7.09 4.70 -13.88
N PHE A 110 7.25 5.28 -12.69
CA PHE A 110 7.15 4.54 -11.44
C PHE A 110 5.77 3.88 -11.27
N LEU A 111 4.67 4.63 -11.51
CA LEU A 111 3.31 4.09 -11.43
C LEU A 111 3.04 3.01 -12.48
N ASP A 112 3.54 3.18 -13.71
CA ASP A 112 3.40 2.20 -14.79
C ASP A 112 4.07 0.87 -14.40
N LYS A 113 5.30 0.93 -13.88
CA LYS A 113 6.01 -0.27 -13.40
C LYS A 113 5.30 -0.92 -12.22
N LEU A 114 4.70 -0.12 -11.33
CA LEU A 114 3.92 -0.61 -10.20
C LEU A 114 2.65 -1.32 -10.67
N GLY A 115 1.94 -0.74 -11.65
CA GLY A 115 0.81 -1.36 -12.33
C GLY A 115 1.19 -2.65 -13.06
N ASP A 116 2.39 -2.71 -13.65
CA ASP A 116 2.98 -3.90 -14.24
C ASP A 116 3.24 -5.03 -13.25
N ALA A 117 3.72 -4.70 -12.05
CA ALA A 117 3.82 -5.66 -10.98
C ALA A 117 2.43 -6.14 -10.53
N GLY A 118 1.50 -5.21 -10.27
CA GLY A 118 0.15 -5.52 -9.79
C GLY A 118 -0.65 -6.39 -10.76
N SER A 119 -0.56 -6.15 -12.07
CA SER A 119 -1.23 -7.03 -13.03
C SER A 119 -0.66 -8.45 -13.05
N LYS A 120 0.64 -8.63 -12.80
CA LYS A 120 1.24 -9.98 -12.75
C LYS A 120 0.75 -10.73 -11.52
N THR A 121 0.63 -10.05 -10.38
CA THR A 121 0.09 -10.64 -9.14
C THR A 121 -1.38 -10.99 -9.29
N LEU A 122 -2.17 -10.09 -9.89
CA LEU A 122 -3.59 -10.31 -10.17
C LEU A 122 -3.82 -11.46 -11.14
N ILE A 123 -3.09 -11.53 -12.25
CA ILE A 123 -3.20 -12.63 -13.22
C ILE A 123 -2.83 -13.96 -12.55
N THR A 124 -1.69 -14.01 -11.86
CA THR A 124 -1.22 -15.24 -11.21
C THR A 124 -2.20 -15.74 -10.15
N SER A 125 -2.67 -14.84 -9.28
CA SER A 125 -3.64 -15.20 -8.25
C SER A 125 -4.99 -15.58 -8.85
N GLY A 126 -5.44 -14.88 -9.89
CA GLY A 126 -6.68 -15.15 -10.62
C GLY A 126 -6.69 -16.49 -11.34
N GLU A 127 -5.60 -16.87 -12.01
CA GLU A 127 -5.46 -18.17 -12.67
C GLU A 127 -5.53 -19.33 -11.67
N ILE A 128 -4.79 -19.23 -10.56
CA ILE A 128 -4.84 -20.24 -9.50
C ILE A 128 -6.23 -20.28 -8.88
N ALA A 129 -6.84 -19.12 -8.65
CA ALA A 129 -8.15 -19.07 -8.05
C ALA A 129 -9.24 -19.68 -8.95
N TYR A 130 -9.14 -19.46 -10.27
CA TYR A 130 -10.00 -20.10 -11.26
C TYR A 130 -9.80 -21.61 -11.28
N LYS A 131 -8.54 -22.08 -11.33
CA LYS A 131 -8.18 -23.50 -11.31
C LYS A 131 -8.78 -24.26 -10.12
N TYR A 132 -8.80 -23.64 -8.94
CA TYR A 132 -9.32 -24.24 -7.71
C TYR A 132 -10.75 -23.82 -7.35
N ASN A 133 -11.42 -23.09 -8.24
CA ASN A 133 -12.80 -22.61 -8.05
C ASN A 133 -12.98 -21.91 -6.69
N LEU A 134 -12.11 -20.94 -6.42
CA LEU A 134 -12.18 -20.15 -5.19
C LEU A 134 -13.39 -19.22 -5.21
N ASN A 135 -14.05 -19.08 -4.07
CA ASN A 135 -15.28 -18.31 -3.96
C ASN A 135 -15.01 -16.86 -3.54
N PHE A 136 -14.76 -15.99 -4.50
CA PHE A 136 -14.59 -14.55 -4.21
C PHE A 136 -15.87 -13.82 -3.82
N LYS A 137 -17.06 -14.37 -4.10
CA LYS A 137 -18.33 -13.77 -3.66
C LYS A 137 -18.50 -13.85 -2.13
N LYS A 138 -17.92 -14.86 -1.50
CA LYS A 138 -17.94 -15.10 -0.05
C LYS A 138 -16.58 -15.59 0.42
N PHE A 139 -15.53 -14.86 0.09
CA PHE A 139 -14.16 -15.28 0.31
C PHE A 139 -13.86 -15.38 1.81
N VAL A 140 -13.50 -16.57 2.27
CA VAL A 140 -12.98 -16.82 3.62
C VAL A 140 -11.61 -17.43 3.46
N TYR A 141 -10.57 -16.63 3.62
CA TYR A 141 -9.20 -16.99 3.27
C TYR A 141 -8.79 -18.37 3.80
N GLU A 142 -9.03 -18.64 5.08
CA GLU A 142 -8.64 -19.88 5.74
C GLU A 142 -9.34 -21.12 5.16
N LYS A 143 -10.53 -20.96 4.59
CA LYS A 143 -11.27 -22.05 3.91
C LYS A 143 -10.84 -22.20 2.46
N GLU A 144 -10.72 -21.08 1.76
CA GLU A 144 -10.42 -21.05 0.33
C GLU A 144 -8.99 -21.52 0.05
N ILE A 145 -8.02 -21.15 0.90
CA ILE A 145 -6.63 -21.56 0.73
C ILE A 145 -6.42 -23.07 0.83
N GLN A 146 -7.30 -23.78 1.57
CA GLN A 146 -7.19 -25.24 1.73
C GLN A 146 -7.59 -26.01 0.47
N LYS A 147 -8.31 -25.39 -0.46
CA LYS A 147 -8.67 -26.01 -1.75
C LYS A 147 -7.45 -26.18 -2.66
N ILE A 148 -6.45 -25.32 -2.51
CA ILE A 148 -5.16 -25.43 -3.21
C ILE A 148 -4.30 -26.44 -2.44
N PRO A 149 -3.80 -27.54 -3.02
CA PRO A 149 -2.94 -28.50 -2.32
C PRO A 149 -1.68 -27.85 -1.73
N ALA A 150 -1.19 -28.38 -0.61
CA ALA A 150 0.07 -27.91 -0.03
C ALA A 150 1.23 -28.10 -1.03
N GLY A 151 2.04 -27.06 -1.21
CA GLY A 151 3.15 -27.07 -2.17
C GLY A 151 3.38 -25.70 -2.79
N LYS A 152 4.30 -25.63 -3.76
CA LYS A 152 4.77 -24.37 -4.37
C LYS A 152 3.64 -23.49 -4.90
N GLU A 153 2.58 -24.07 -5.44
CA GLU A 153 1.46 -23.31 -6.01
C GLU A 153 0.63 -22.60 -4.93
N ARG A 154 0.36 -23.26 -3.80
CA ARG A 154 -0.28 -22.61 -2.64
C ARG A 154 0.57 -21.47 -2.12
N GLU A 155 1.88 -21.68 -2.02
CA GLU A 155 2.83 -20.65 -1.57
C GLU A 155 2.86 -19.45 -2.53
N LEU A 156 2.88 -19.73 -3.84
CA LEU A 156 2.80 -18.71 -4.88
C LEU A 156 1.49 -17.91 -4.79
N PHE A 157 0.36 -18.59 -4.59
CA PHE A 157 -0.94 -17.92 -4.42
C PHE A 157 -0.93 -16.98 -3.21
N LYS A 158 -0.46 -17.45 -2.05
CA LYS A 158 -0.39 -16.63 -0.83
C LYS A 158 0.41 -15.35 -1.05
N GLN A 159 1.60 -15.49 -1.65
CA GLN A 159 2.47 -14.37 -1.95
C GLN A 159 1.79 -13.37 -2.89
N ASN A 160 1.29 -13.83 -4.04
CA ASN A 160 0.65 -12.95 -5.02
C ASN A 160 -0.65 -12.34 -4.50
N PHE A 161 -1.41 -13.05 -3.67
CA PHE A 161 -2.63 -12.54 -3.05
C PHE A 161 -2.32 -11.35 -2.13
N MET A 162 -1.31 -11.48 -1.26
CA MET A 162 -0.90 -10.38 -0.38
C MET A 162 -0.23 -9.24 -1.16
N ASP A 163 0.61 -9.55 -2.14
CA ASP A 163 1.30 -8.54 -2.94
C ASP A 163 0.32 -7.72 -3.78
N ASP A 164 -0.76 -8.32 -4.27
CA ASP A 164 -1.80 -7.61 -5.03
C ASP A 164 -2.49 -6.52 -4.20
N ASP A 165 -2.89 -6.84 -2.96
CA ASP A 165 -3.48 -5.87 -2.03
C ASP A 165 -2.52 -4.69 -1.76
N ILE A 166 -1.23 -4.99 -1.59
CA ILE A 166 -0.18 -3.99 -1.34
C ILE A 166 0.05 -3.10 -2.56
N LEU A 167 0.22 -3.70 -3.74
CA LEU A 167 0.48 -2.99 -4.99
C LEU A 167 -0.73 -2.14 -5.39
N GLY A 168 -1.94 -2.65 -5.22
CA GLY A 168 -3.18 -1.93 -5.47
C GLY A 168 -3.32 -0.70 -4.55
N ALA A 169 -3.08 -0.87 -3.25
CA ALA A 169 -3.10 0.23 -2.29
C ALA A 169 -2.03 1.28 -2.57
N GLU A 170 -0.80 0.85 -2.89
CA GLU A 170 0.30 1.76 -3.25
C GLU A 170 -0.03 2.56 -4.51
N LEU A 171 -0.52 1.88 -5.57
CA LEU A 171 -0.91 2.52 -6.82
C LEU A 171 -2.05 3.53 -6.61
N ARG A 172 -3.02 3.20 -5.76
CA ARG A 172 -4.14 4.07 -5.40
C ARG A 172 -3.66 5.36 -4.73
N ILE A 173 -2.80 5.24 -3.72
CA ILE A 173 -2.29 6.38 -2.94
C ILE A 173 -1.35 7.24 -3.79
N LEU A 174 -0.41 6.63 -4.50
CA LEU A 174 0.55 7.35 -5.33
C LEU A 174 -0.10 7.95 -6.58
N GLY A 175 -1.12 7.30 -7.14
CA GLY A 175 -1.93 7.84 -8.24
C GLY A 175 -2.71 9.09 -7.82
N TRP A 176 -3.19 9.15 -6.57
CA TRP A 176 -3.78 10.37 -6.02
C TRP A 176 -2.75 11.49 -5.84
N LEU A 177 -1.56 11.18 -5.31
CA LEU A 177 -0.48 12.18 -5.22
C LEU A 177 -0.04 12.69 -6.58
N TYR A 178 0.02 11.82 -7.59
CA TYR A 178 0.30 12.22 -8.96
C TYR A 178 -0.73 13.24 -9.47
N HIS A 179 -2.03 12.99 -9.21
CA HIS A 179 -3.07 13.94 -9.54
C HIS A 179 -2.87 15.29 -8.85
N GLU A 180 -2.63 15.28 -7.54
CA GLU A 180 -2.46 16.51 -6.76
C GLU A 180 -1.20 17.30 -7.15
N TRP A 181 -0.11 16.63 -7.53
CA TRP A 181 1.16 17.30 -7.86
C TRP A 181 1.27 17.78 -9.29
N PHE A 182 0.53 17.17 -10.22
CA PHE A 182 0.67 17.43 -11.65
C PHE A 182 -0.63 17.87 -12.34
N GLY A 183 -1.75 17.90 -11.63
CA GLY A 183 -3.07 18.28 -12.14
C GLY A 183 -3.71 17.26 -13.07
N ASP A 184 -3.13 16.05 -13.19
CA ASP A 184 -3.53 15.03 -14.17
C ASP A 184 -3.89 13.73 -13.48
N TRP A 185 -4.98 13.10 -13.91
CA TRP A 185 -5.32 11.76 -13.42
C TRP A 185 -4.40 10.71 -14.04
N TYR A 186 -3.76 9.89 -13.19
CA TYR A 186 -3.04 8.72 -13.66
C TYR A 186 -4.00 7.76 -14.37
N LYS A 187 -3.63 7.33 -15.57
CA LYS A 187 -4.35 6.33 -16.35
C LYS A 187 -3.47 5.10 -16.46
N VAL A 188 -3.98 3.98 -15.98
CA VAL A 188 -3.34 2.68 -16.18
C VAL A 188 -3.22 2.46 -17.69
N PRO A 189 -2.03 2.13 -18.22
CA PRO A 189 -1.88 1.82 -19.64
C PRO A 189 -2.78 0.66 -20.05
N GLU A 190 -3.45 0.79 -21.19
CA GLU A 190 -4.13 -0.34 -21.83
C GLU A 190 -3.08 -1.37 -22.27
N ARG A 191 -3.37 -2.66 -22.06
CA ARG A 191 -2.52 -3.78 -22.46
C ARG A 191 -3.18 -4.63 -23.52
#